data_AF-A0A0S3TX85-F1
#
_entry.id   AF-A0A0S3TX85-F1
#
_cell.length_a   1.000
_cell.length_b   1.000
_cell.length_c   1.000
_cell.angle_alpha   90.00
_cell.angle_beta   90.00
_cell.angle_gamma   90.00
#
_symmetry.space_group_name_H-M   'P 1'
#
loop_
_entity.id
_entity.type
_entity.pdbx_description
1 polymer ?
#
loop_
_entity_poly.entity_id
_entity_poly.type
_entity_poly.pdbx_seq_one_letter_code
_entity_poly.pdbx_strand_id
1 'polypeptide(L)'
;MNAPTKSKPQKQKPPLPLTLGAAAALVTGGTIAFWALTRQQQLNVMPVGASAIPQDALMVVSVSTDPGKWQQLREFGTPRSQAAFDQNLAQFRDRFLKSRGLDYQRDIQPWIGKEVTMAFLPPQAGVTVPSPGQSATLPNPQPTVMVLPIADALKAKEVLEQSPATKGGKWTERDYKGVKIRENQDSLTQSASIAVLDTTQVLVANNPTAIERAIDTVKGGASLSQTPGFGDALTQIQSENAIARLYVNIPAAANTSAVNSNRPVPPQDLARLQQNQGLAATATLANEGIQFKSISWLKPDSQRRFDTSNNAKMMPTRLPGDTLMMASGGNLQRFWQDYTEGVSANPIQFVNPEALKQGLRTTVGLDLEKDLLNWMQGEYSLSLIPAPQGAPANLPASMVFMVQTNDRRAAEEALKKLDGVMANKYAFKVEESKVEGQSVINWSLPAASVNITRGWLDGDVAFLSLGAPVAGSFLPKPPTTLAENELFRKSTQSELGAKNGHFFVDMDRVLKLQNFPLLQIPAANRSMLEGIRSIGVTAAITSDRTSRYDVFVSLQKGNPPGALP
;
A
#
# COMPACT_ATOMS: atom_id res chain seq x y z
N MET A 1 -35.81 -54.86 -67.20
CA MET A 1 -34.97 -55.09 -68.39
C MET A 1 -34.01 -53.92 -68.55
N ASN A 2 -32.71 -54.25 -68.57
CA ASN A 2 -31.53 -53.54 -69.06
C ASN A 2 -31.22 -52.09 -68.61
N ALA A 3 -30.03 -51.98 -68.01
CA ALA A 3 -29.29 -50.75 -67.72
C ALA A 3 -28.95 -49.94 -68.98
N PRO A 4 -28.53 -48.67 -68.80
CA PRO A 4 -27.18 -48.33 -69.25
C PRO A 4 -26.37 -47.41 -68.31
N THR A 5 -25.09 -47.77 -68.21
CA THR A 5 -23.84 -46.98 -68.13
C THR A 5 -23.73 -45.68 -67.32
N LYS A 6 -22.75 -45.73 -66.39
CA LYS A 6 -22.16 -44.64 -65.60
C LYS A 6 -21.43 -43.60 -66.46
N SER A 7 -21.62 -42.31 -66.13
CA SER A 7 -20.69 -41.21 -66.43
C SER A 7 -20.17 -40.59 -65.12
N LYS A 8 -18.84 -40.48 -64.99
CA LYS A 8 -18.13 -39.89 -63.84
C LYS A 8 -18.48 -38.39 -63.68
N PRO A 9 -18.71 -37.88 -62.46
CA PRO A 9 -18.75 -36.43 -62.23
C PRO A 9 -17.33 -35.87 -62.04
N GLN A 10 -17.06 -34.80 -62.78
CA GLN A 10 -15.85 -33.98 -62.74
C GLN A 10 -15.84 -33.17 -61.42
N LYS A 11 -14.83 -33.37 -60.57
CA LYS A 11 -14.63 -32.55 -59.36
C LYS A 11 -14.21 -31.14 -59.76
N GLN A 12 -15.13 -30.17 -59.66
CA GLN A 12 -14.75 -28.76 -59.58
C GLN A 12 -14.20 -28.47 -58.17
N LYS A 13 -12.96 -27.98 -58.10
CA LYS A 13 -12.38 -27.43 -56.86
C LYS A 13 -13.01 -26.06 -56.59
N PRO A 14 -13.45 -25.75 -55.35
CA PRO A 14 -13.84 -24.38 -55.03
C PRO A 14 -12.59 -23.48 -54.99
N PRO A 15 -12.69 -22.20 -55.39
CA PRO A 15 -11.58 -21.27 -55.28
C PRO A 15 -11.38 -20.89 -53.80
N LEU A 16 -10.35 -21.45 -53.16
CA LEU A 16 -9.74 -20.85 -51.97
C LEU A 16 -8.81 -19.73 -52.46
N PRO A 17 -9.23 -18.44 -52.40
CA PRO A 17 -8.36 -17.47 -51.73
C PRO A 17 -9.12 -16.31 -51.05
N LEU A 18 -10.24 -16.55 -50.34
CA LEU A 18 -10.97 -15.47 -49.65
C LEU A 18 -11.20 -15.69 -48.15
N THR A 19 -10.89 -16.86 -47.60
CA THR A 19 -11.08 -17.17 -46.17
C THR A 19 -9.83 -16.97 -45.31
N LEU A 20 -8.62 -16.97 -45.89
CA LEU A 20 -7.36 -16.71 -45.17
C LEU A 20 -7.11 -15.20 -44.92
N GLY A 21 -7.56 -14.32 -45.82
CA GLY A 21 -7.43 -12.87 -45.66
C GLY A 21 -8.36 -12.28 -44.58
N ALA A 22 -9.57 -12.82 -44.43
CA ALA A 22 -10.54 -12.37 -43.43
C ALA A 22 -10.16 -12.76 -42.00
N ALA A 23 -9.58 -13.95 -41.80
CA ALA A 23 -9.08 -14.37 -40.48
C ALA A 23 -7.83 -13.57 -40.05
N ALA A 24 -6.91 -13.28 -40.98
CA ALA A 24 -5.77 -12.40 -40.71
C ALA A 24 -6.23 -10.96 -40.41
N ALA A 25 -7.17 -10.40 -41.18
CA ALA A 25 -7.71 -9.06 -40.95
C ALA A 25 -8.54 -8.95 -39.65
N LEU A 26 -9.24 -10.00 -39.20
CA LEU A 26 -9.96 -10.03 -37.92
C LEU A 26 -9.02 -10.20 -36.72
N VAL A 27 -7.94 -10.98 -36.85
CA VAL A 27 -6.92 -11.10 -35.80
C VAL A 27 -6.09 -9.81 -35.71
N THR A 28 -5.62 -9.26 -36.84
CA THR A 28 -4.86 -8.01 -36.86
C THR A 28 -5.74 -6.80 -36.49
N GLY A 29 -6.95 -6.69 -37.05
CA GLY A 29 -7.92 -5.65 -36.71
C GLY A 29 -8.42 -5.74 -35.28
N GLY A 30 -8.65 -6.95 -34.77
CA GLY A 30 -8.97 -7.21 -33.37
C GLY A 30 -7.84 -6.82 -32.43
N THR A 31 -6.58 -7.12 -32.76
CA THR A 31 -5.43 -6.68 -31.96
C THR A 31 -5.21 -5.18 -31.99
N ILE A 32 -5.42 -4.51 -33.12
CA ILE A 32 -5.30 -3.04 -33.23
C ILE A 32 -6.44 -2.37 -32.47
N ALA A 33 -7.68 -2.85 -32.61
CA ALA A 33 -8.82 -2.33 -31.87
C ALA A 33 -8.68 -2.56 -30.36
N PHE A 34 -8.26 -3.76 -29.95
CA PHE A 34 -7.97 -4.07 -28.54
C PHE A 34 -6.86 -3.18 -28.01
N TRP A 35 -5.74 -3.03 -28.73
CA TRP A 35 -4.64 -2.16 -28.34
C TRP A 35 -5.05 -0.68 -28.24
N ALA A 36 -5.85 -0.19 -29.19
CA ALA A 36 -6.39 1.17 -29.16
C ALA A 36 -7.35 1.38 -27.98
N LEU A 37 -8.24 0.41 -27.71
CA LEU A 37 -9.17 0.44 -26.58
C LEU A 37 -8.43 0.39 -25.24
N THR A 38 -7.46 -0.52 -25.06
CA THR A 38 -6.65 -0.59 -23.84
C THR A 38 -5.84 0.68 -23.65
N ARG A 39 -5.25 1.23 -24.72
CA ARG A 39 -4.50 2.49 -24.64
C ARG A 39 -5.41 3.66 -24.27
N GLN A 40 -6.62 3.73 -24.81
CA GLN A 40 -7.59 4.78 -24.47
C GLN A 40 -8.07 4.66 -23.02
N GLN A 41 -8.32 3.45 -22.52
CA GLN A 41 -8.64 3.20 -21.11
C GLN A 41 -7.48 3.61 -20.20
N GLN A 42 -6.25 3.24 -20.54
CA GLN A 42 -5.04 3.63 -19.81
C GLN A 42 -4.88 5.16 -19.77
N LEU A 43 -5.10 5.86 -20.88
CA LEU A 43 -5.02 7.33 -20.94
C LEU A 43 -6.09 8.00 -20.06
N ASN A 44 -7.28 7.42 -19.94
CA ASN A 44 -8.36 7.96 -19.12
C ASN A 44 -8.12 7.84 -17.61
N VAL A 45 -7.26 6.90 -17.18
CA VAL A 45 -6.91 6.71 -15.76
C VAL A 45 -5.65 7.44 -15.33
N MET A 46 -4.92 8.04 -16.27
CA MET A 46 -3.69 8.76 -15.96
C MET A 46 -3.98 9.96 -15.05
N PRO A 47 -3.06 10.26 -14.11
CA PRO A 47 -3.05 11.54 -13.44
C PRO A 47 -2.99 12.69 -14.44
N VAL A 48 -3.65 13.79 -14.10
CA VAL A 48 -3.50 15.03 -14.87
C VAL A 48 -2.02 15.39 -14.99
N GLY A 49 -1.57 15.72 -16.21
CA GLY A 49 -0.19 16.14 -16.44
C GLY A 49 0.83 15.01 -16.53
N ALA A 50 0.42 13.74 -16.58
CA ALA A 50 1.36 12.60 -16.67
C ALA A 50 2.31 12.67 -17.89
N SER A 51 1.94 13.39 -18.96
CA SER A 51 2.80 13.66 -20.12
C SER A 51 3.82 14.77 -19.89
N ALA A 52 3.64 15.61 -18.87
CA ALA A 52 4.56 16.69 -18.49
C ALA A 52 5.50 16.30 -17.34
N ILE A 53 5.28 15.14 -16.70
CA ILE A 53 6.08 14.65 -15.60
C ILE A 53 7.19 13.74 -16.15
N PRO A 54 8.48 14.02 -15.87
CA PRO A 54 9.58 13.13 -16.24
C PRO A 54 9.39 11.68 -15.76
N GLN A 55 9.77 10.71 -16.59
CA GLN A 55 9.61 9.27 -16.30
C GLN A 55 10.34 8.82 -15.02
N ASP A 56 11.45 9.48 -14.67
CA ASP A 56 12.28 9.19 -13.50
C ASP A 56 11.81 9.93 -12.22
N ALA A 57 10.63 10.56 -12.25
CA ALA A 57 10.02 11.11 -11.04
C ALA A 57 9.96 10.04 -9.94
N LEU A 58 10.48 10.38 -8.75
CA LEU A 58 10.60 9.47 -7.60
C LEU A 58 9.23 9.10 -7.07
N MET A 59 8.37 10.11 -6.97
CA MET A 59 7.04 10.02 -6.39
C MET A 59 6.14 11.03 -7.09
N VAL A 60 4.89 10.62 -7.33
CA VAL A 60 3.85 11.46 -7.91
C VAL A 60 2.62 11.36 -7.03
N VAL A 61 2.09 12.51 -6.62
CA VAL A 61 0.90 12.63 -5.79
C VAL A 61 -0.10 13.49 -6.53
N SER A 62 -1.30 12.98 -6.76
CA SER A 62 -2.41 13.76 -7.31
C SER A 62 -3.50 13.90 -6.28
N VAL A 63 -4.09 15.08 -6.15
CA VAL A 63 -5.14 15.37 -5.17
C VAL A 63 -6.31 16.10 -5.82
N SER A 64 -7.52 15.79 -5.36
CA SER A 64 -8.74 16.44 -5.81
C SER A 64 -8.76 17.91 -5.40
N THR A 65 -9.21 18.78 -6.30
CA THR A 65 -9.43 20.22 -6.03
C THR A 65 -10.86 20.53 -5.61
N ASP A 66 -11.73 19.52 -5.67
CA ASP A 66 -13.14 19.61 -5.27
C ASP A 66 -13.29 19.91 -3.76
N PRO A 67 -13.78 21.10 -3.38
CA PRO A 67 -13.97 21.49 -1.98
C PRO A 67 -14.93 20.56 -1.23
N GLY A 68 -15.93 19.98 -1.91
CA GLY A 68 -16.92 19.10 -1.29
C GLY A 68 -16.29 17.84 -0.74
N LYS A 69 -15.28 17.28 -1.43
CA LYS A 69 -14.55 16.09 -0.95
C LYS A 69 -13.70 16.41 0.28
N TRP A 70 -13.07 17.58 0.32
CA TRP A 70 -12.31 18.02 1.49
C TRP A 70 -13.22 18.32 2.68
N GLN A 71 -14.41 18.86 2.44
CA GLN A 71 -15.42 19.05 3.47
C GLN A 71 -15.91 17.72 4.04
N GLN A 72 -16.24 16.74 3.17
CA GLN A 72 -16.64 15.41 3.61
C GLN A 72 -15.51 14.69 4.39
N LEU A 73 -14.24 14.85 3.99
CA LEU A 73 -13.11 14.30 4.75
C LEU A 73 -13.02 14.88 6.17
N ARG A 74 -13.35 16.17 6.33
CA ARG A 74 -13.37 16.86 7.63
C ARG A 74 -14.54 16.45 8.52
N GLU A 75 -15.56 15.77 8.00
CA GLU A 75 -16.65 15.19 8.81
C GLU A 75 -16.21 13.95 9.60
N PHE A 76 -15.01 13.41 9.33
CA PHE A 76 -14.50 12.23 10.00
C PHE A 76 -13.58 12.55 11.18
N GLY A 77 -13.53 11.62 12.14
CA GLY A 77 -12.68 11.65 13.32
C GLY A 77 -13.39 12.13 14.60
N THR A 78 -12.59 12.40 15.62
CA THR A 78 -13.02 13.02 16.88
C THR A 78 -12.84 14.54 16.81
N PRO A 79 -13.45 15.34 17.71
CA PRO A 79 -13.21 16.79 17.74
C PRO A 79 -11.72 17.16 17.80
N ARG A 80 -10.90 16.35 18.49
CA ARG A 80 -9.46 16.56 18.59
C ARG A 80 -8.73 16.24 17.28
N SER A 81 -9.08 15.14 16.61
CA SER A 81 -8.45 14.80 15.33
C SER A 81 -8.90 15.75 14.22
N GLN A 82 -10.17 16.17 14.21
CA GLN A 82 -10.69 17.19 13.28
C GLN A 82 -9.93 18.51 13.42
N ALA A 83 -9.75 19.01 14.65
CA ALA A 83 -9.00 20.24 14.89
C ALA A 83 -7.54 20.14 14.43
N ALA A 84 -6.88 19.01 14.68
CA ALA A 84 -5.51 18.77 14.21
C ALA A 84 -5.42 18.68 12.68
N PHE A 85 -6.40 18.06 12.03
CA PHE A 85 -6.48 18.02 10.57
C PHE A 85 -6.68 19.43 9.97
N ASP A 86 -7.59 20.22 10.53
CA ASP A 86 -7.86 21.59 10.10
C ASP A 86 -6.64 22.50 10.27
N GLN A 87 -5.90 22.33 11.36
CA GLN A 87 -4.65 23.04 11.59
C GLN A 87 -3.59 22.68 10.53
N ASN A 88 -3.45 21.40 10.19
CA ASN A 88 -2.52 20.95 9.16
C ASN A 88 -2.91 21.49 7.78
N LEU A 89 -4.22 21.51 7.46
CA LEU A 89 -4.73 22.06 6.21
C LEU A 89 -4.49 23.57 6.12
N ALA A 90 -4.73 24.32 7.20
CA ALA A 90 -4.45 25.75 7.29
C ALA A 90 -2.95 26.04 7.12
N GLN A 91 -2.07 25.27 7.76
CA GLN A 91 -0.62 25.40 7.61
C GLN A 91 -0.16 25.10 6.18
N PHE A 92 -0.76 24.09 5.54
CA PHE A 92 -0.49 23.78 4.13
C PHE A 92 -0.91 24.94 3.22
N ARG A 93 -2.15 25.43 3.36
CA ARG A 93 -2.65 26.63 2.65
C ARG A 93 -1.74 27.82 2.85
N ASP A 94 -1.33 28.10 4.08
CA ASP A 94 -0.51 29.28 4.40
C ASP A 94 0.89 29.17 3.81
N ARG A 95 1.48 27.98 3.86
CA ARG A 95 2.80 27.70 3.27
C ARG A 95 2.81 27.86 1.75
N PHE A 96 1.81 27.32 1.06
CA PHE A 96 1.81 27.25 -0.40
C PHE A 96 1.12 28.43 -1.08
N LEU A 97 0.12 29.04 -0.45
CA LEU A 97 -0.72 30.08 -1.06
C LEU A 97 -0.53 31.43 -0.36
N LYS A 98 -0.88 31.55 0.93
CA LYS A 98 -0.89 32.88 1.59
C LYS A 98 0.48 33.52 1.68
N SER A 99 1.54 32.74 1.87
CA SER A 99 2.93 33.23 1.85
C SER A 99 3.30 33.93 0.53
N ARG A 100 2.57 33.63 -0.54
CA ARG A 100 2.73 34.19 -1.90
C ARG A 100 1.64 35.21 -2.26
N GLY A 101 0.82 35.62 -1.28
CA GLY A 101 -0.32 36.52 -1.48
C GLY A 101 -1.48 35.91 -2.24
N LEU A 102 -1.50 34.57 -2.42
CA LEU A 102 -2.53 33.85 -3.14
C LEU A 102 -3.66 33.41 -2.20
N ASP A 103 -4.89 33.53 -2.69
CA ASP A 103 -6.10 32.97 -2.10
C ASP A 103 -6.68 31.88 -3.00
N TYR A 104 -7.06 30.74 -2.44
CA TYR A 104 -7.55 29.62 -3.24
C TYR A 104 -8.84 29.96 -3.99
N GLN A 105 -9.83 30.56 -3.31
CA GLN A 105 -11.16 30.81 -3.89
C GLN A 105 -11.11 31.89 -4.97
N ARG A 106 -10.28 32.91 -4.77
CA ARG A 106 -10.11 34.01 -5.72
C ARG A 106 -9.16 33.68 -6.86
N ASP A 107 -7.99 33.10 -6.55
CA ASP A 107 -6.85 33.05 -7.48
C ASP A 107 -6.65 31.67 -8.15
N ILE A 108 -7.30 30.60 -7.69
CA ILE A 108 -7.09 29.23 -8.20
C ILE A 108 -8.40 28.53 -8.59
N GLN A 109 -9.36 28.47 -7.65
CA GLN A 109 -10.64 27.78 -7.82
C GLN A 109 -11.42 28.15 -9.09
N PRO A 110 -11.43 29.42 -9.57
CA PRO A 110 -12.27 29.79 -10.71
C PRO A 110 -11.88 29.11 -12.03
N TRP A 111 -10.63 28.65 -12.15
CA TRP A 111 -10.09 28.11 -13.41
C TRP A 111 -9.46 26.72 -13.29
N ILE A 112 -9.13 26.25 -12.09
CA ILE A 112 -8.45 24.97 -11.87
C ILE A 112 -9.36 23.78 -12.24
N GLY A 113 -8.78 22.76 -12.88
CA GLY A 113 -9.45 21.47 -13.09
C GLY A 113 -9.61 20.66 -11.79
N LYS A 114 -10.21 19.47 -11.90
CA LYS A 114 -10.68 18.66 -10.76
C LYS A 114 -9.56 17.97 -9.95
N GLU A 115 -8.34 17.93 -10.46
CA GLU A 115 -7.19 17.23 -9.87
C GLU A 115 -5.92 18.04 -10.14
N VAL A 116 -5.06 18.18 -9.15
CA VAL A 116 -3.69 18.72 -9.32
C VAL A 116 -2.69 17.62 -9.05
N THR A 117 -1.56 17.64 -9.77
CA THR A 117 -0.51 16.63 -9.63
C THR A 117 0.79 17.27 -9.19
N MET A 118 1.46 16.68 -8.22
CA MET A 118 2.78 17.05 -7.72
C MET A 118 3.75 15.89 -7.95
N ALA A 119 4.89 16.18 -8.58
CA ALA A 119 5.95 15.22 -8.86
C ALA A 119 7.25 15.63 -8.18
N PHE A 120 7.86 14.68 -7.47
CA PHE A 120 9.16 14.83 -6.83
C PHE A 120 10.23 14.22 -7.74
N LEU A 121 11.18 15.03 -8.19
CA LEU A 121 12.20 14.62 -9.16
C LEU A 121 13.54 14.36 -8.47
N PRO A 122 14.41 13.46 -8.98
CA PRO A 122 15.72 13.22 -8.39
C PRO A 122 16.56 14.51 -8.30
N PRO A 123 17.34 14.70 -7.21
CA PRO A 123 18.32 15.76 -7.13
C PRO A 123 19.39 15.56 -8.20
N GLN A 124 19.91 16.64 -8.77
CA GLN A 124 20.99 16.53 -9.75
C GLN A 124 22.33 16.26 -9.07
N ALA A 125 23.12 15.35 -9.66
CA ALA A 125 24.49 15.09 -9.23
C ALA A 125 25.35 16.35 -9.40
N GLY A 126 25.95 16.83 -8.30
CA GLY A 126 26.72 18.08 -8.27
C GLY A 126 26.60 18.89 -6.96
N VAL A 127 25.72 18.48 -6.03
CA VAL A 127 25.65 19.08 -4.69
C VAL A 127 26.66 18.36 -3.78
N THR A 128 27.65 19.10 -3.30
CA THR A 128 28.74 18.61 -2.44
C THR A 128 28.21 17.95 -1.17
N VAL A 129 28.62 16.70 -0.94
CA VAL A 129 28.56 16.05 0.38
C VAL A 129 29.54 16.81 1.30
N PRO A 130 29.13 17.33 2.46
CA PRO A 130 30.08 17.90 3.42
C PRO A 130 31.08 16.83 3.85
N SER A 131 32.36 17.20 3.98
CA SER A 131 33.41 16.32 4.50
C SER A 131 33.02 15.73 5.87
N PRO A 132 33.49 14.52 6.22
CA PRO A 132 33.21 13.89 7.50
C PRO A 132 33.56 14.84 8.67
N GLY A 133 32.56 15.20 9.48
CA GLY A 133 32.74 16.11 10.64
C GLY A 133 31.94 17.41 10.60
N GLN A 134 31.21 17.71 9.51
CA GLN A 134 30.23 18.79 9.48
C GLN A 134 28.81 18.23 9.59
N SER A 135 27.99 18.82 10.48
CA SER A 135 26.55 18.55 10.53
C SER A 135 25.95 18.79 9.15
N ALA A 136 25.27 17.78 8.60
CA ALA A 136 24.50 17.91 7.37
C ALA A 136 23.46 19.02 7.57
N THR A 137 23.74 20.21 7.07
CA THR A 137 22.68 21.19 6.78
C THR A 137 21.81 20.56 5.70
N LEU A 138 20.51 20.45 5.98
CA LEU A 138 19.51 19.85 5.09
C LEU A 138 19.81 20.22 3.62
N PRO A 139 20.16 19.26 2.76
CA PRO A 139 20.62 19.55 1.41
C PRO A 139 19.43 20.10 0.61
N ASN A 140 19.71 21.02 -0.32
CA ASN A 140 18.80 21.69 -1.27
C ASN A 140 17.36 21.11 -1.38
N PRO A 141 16.31 21.96 -1.35
CA PRO A 141 14.93 21.50 -1.41
C PRO A 141 14.70 20.54 -2.58
N GLN A 142 14.10 19.38 -2.30
CA GLN A 142 13.80 18.33 -3.28
C GLN A 142 13.17 18.96 -4.54
N PRO A 143 13.78 18.80 -5.74
CA PRO A 143 13.20 19.35 -6.97
C PRO A 143 11.76 18.84 -7.16
N THR A 144 10.82 19.76 -7.29
CA THR A 144 9.38 19.47 -7.31
C THR A 144 8.71 20.24 -8.43
N VAL A 145 7.83 19.58 -9.18
CA VAL A 145 6.98 20.17 -10.21
C VAL A 145 5.52 19.90 -9.86
N MET A 146 4.69 20.92 -9.90
CA MET A 146 3.25 20.83 -9.83
C MET A 146 2.65 21.10 -11.21
N VAL A 147 1.67 20.29 -11.60
CA VAL A 147 0.89 20.43 -12.82
C VAL A 147 -0.55 20.75 -12.43
N LEU A 148 -1.00 21.94 -12.83
CA LEU A 148 -2.32 22.49 -12.53
C LEU A 148 -3.13 22.55 -13.83
N PRO A 149 -4.18 21.73 -14.02
CA PRO A 149 -5.00 21.79 -15.22
C PRO A 149 -5.83 23.07 -15.27
N ILE A 150 -6.02 23.59 -16.48
CA ILE A 150 -6.89 24.73 -16.76
C ILE A 150 -8.24 24.19 -17.27
N ALA A 151 -9.28 24.31 -16.44
CA ALA A 151 -10.66 23.99 -16.82
C ALA A 151 -11.37 25.18 -17.50
N ASP A 152 -11.00 26.42 -17.16
CA ASP A 152 -11.53 27.64 -17.76
C ASP A 152 -10.38 28.56 -18.20
N ALA A 153 -10.03 28.51 -19.48
CA ALA A 153 -8.89 29.24 -20.04
C ALA A 153 -9.06 30.77 -20.01
N LEU A 154 -10.29 31.26 -20.11
CA LEU A 154 -10.59 32.69 -20.06
C LEU A 154 -10.36 33.22 -18.65
N LYS A 155 -10.91 32.54 -17.64
CA LYS A 155 -10.67 32.90 -16.24
C LYS A 155 -9.22 32.70 -15.83
N ALA A 156 -8.55 31.64 -16.31
CA ALA A 156 -7.13 31.45 -16.05
C ALA A 156 -6.33 32.64 -16.57
N LYS A 157 -6.59 33.10 -17.80
CA LYS A 157 -5.90 34.28 -18.36
C LYS A 157 -6.15 35.53 -17.51
N GLU A 158 -7.41 35.83 -17.21
CA GLU A 158 -7.79 37.00 -16.41
C GLU A 158 -7.13 36.99 -15.02
N VAL A 159 -7.22 35.87 -14.31
CA VAL A 159 -6.70 35.71 -12.96
C VAL A 159 -5.16 35.68 -12.94
N LEU A 160 -4.52 34.96 -13.87
CA LEU A 160 -3.06 34.88 -13.93
C LEU A 160 -2.42 36.21 -14.33
N GLU A 161 -3.04 37.01 -15.21
CA GLU A 161 -2.55 38.36 -15.56
C GLU A 161 -2.73 39.36 -14.41
N GLN A 162 -3.72 39.13 -13.55
CA GLN A 162 -4.00 40.00 -12.40
C GLN A 162 -3.39 39.52 -11.08
N SER A 163 -2.84 38.30 -11.06
CA SER A 163 -2.41 37.63 -9.84
C SER A 163 -1.32 38.39 -9.08
N PRO A 164 -1.37 38.46 -7.74
CA PRO A 164 -0.26 38.95 -6.92
C PRO A 164 1.07 38.24 -7.21
N ALA A 165 1.04 36.96 -7.62
CA ALA A 165 2.23 36.21 -8.05
C ALA A 165 2.84 36.71 -9.36
N THR A 166 2.17 37.62 -10.08
CA THR A 166 2.66 38.24 -11.33
C THR A 166 2.86 39.74 -11.20
N LYS A 167 2.27 40.36 -10.17
CA LYS A 167 2.35 41.81 -9.89
C LYS A 167 3.23 42.16 -8.67
N GLY A 168 3.52 41.20 -7.78
CA GLY A 168 4.36 41.36 -6.59
C GLY A 168 5.61 40.49 -6.64
N GLY A 169 6.76 41.06 -6.24
CA GLY A 169 8.09 40.41 -6.31
C GLY A 169 8.88 40.76 -7.58
N LYS A 170 10.20 40.52 -7.58
CA LYS A 170 11.06 40.73 -8.77
C LYS A 170 11.00 39.50 -9.68
N TRP A 171 9.94 39.40 -10.49
CA TRP A 171 9.80 38.35 -11.48
C TRP A 171 10.55 38.70 -12.76
N THR A 172 11.25 37.72 -13.33
CA THR A 172 11.90 37.81 -14.64
C THR A 172 11.25 36.83 -15.59
N GLU A 173 11.10 37.20 -16.85
CA GLU A 173 10.60 36.31 -17.91
C GLU A 173 11.78 35.86 -18.77
N ARG A 174 11.84 34.55 -19.06
CA ARG A 174 12.80 33.96 -20.00
C ARG A 174 12.08 32.98 -20.93
N ASP A 175 12.62 32.81 -22.13
CA ASP A 175 12.18 31.76 -23.05
C ASP A 175 13.01 30.49 -22.83
N TYR A 176 12.34 29.34 -22.83
CA TYR A 176 12.98 28.03 -22.88
C TYR A 176 12.26 27.14 -23.87
N LYS A 177 12.91 26.81 -24.98
CA LYS A 177 12.36 25.96 -26.07
C LYS A 177 10.99 26.44 -26.56
N GLY A 178 10.80 27.76 -26.66
CA GLY A 178 9.56 28.38 -27.10
C GLY A 178 8.45 28.39 -26.04
N VAL A 179 8.77 28.12 -24.78
CA VAL A 179 7.86 28.25 -23.63
C VAL A 179 8.36 29.40 -22.76
N LYS A 180 7.47 30.36 -22.49
CA LYS A 180 7.75 31.47 -21.56
C LYS A 180 7.72 30.97 -20.12
N ILE A 181 8.82 31.16 -19.41
CA ILE A 181 8.97 30.86 -17.99
C ILE A 181 9.09 32.18 -17.23
N ARG A 182 8.28 32.33 -16.18
CA ARG A 182 8.41 33.42 -15.20
C ARG A 182 9.09 32.88 -13.95
N GLU A 183 10.12 33.56 -13.48
CA GLU A 183 10.92 33.13 -12.34
C GLU A 183 11.07 34.24 -11.31
N ASN A 184 10.90 33.90 -10.03
CA ASN A 184 11.24 34.76 -8.92
C ASN A 184 12.55 34.29 -8.30
N GLN A 185 13.50 35.22 -8.14
CA GLN A 185 14.81 35.02 -7.53
C GLN A 185 14.86 35.37 -6.03
N ASP A 186 13.72 35.31 -5.34
CA ASP A 186 13.72 35.26 -3.87
C ASP A 186 14.54 34.03 -3.38
N SER A 187 14.87 34.00 -2.08
CA SER A 187 15.77 33.02 -1.46
C SER A 187 15.60 31.57 -1.96
N LEU A 188 16.65 30.73 -1.84
CA LEU A 188 16.69 29.32 -2.28
C LEU A 188 15.51 28.44 -1.80
N THR A 189 14.73 28.88 -0.81
CA THR A 189 13.55 28.18 -0.26
C THR A 189 12.21 28.74 -0.77
N GLN A 190 12.24 29.86 -1.51
CA GLN A 190 11.09 30.59 -2.03
C GLN A 190 11.14 30.80 -3.56
N SER A 191 12.26 30.46 -4.22
CA SER A 191 12.36 30.48 -5.67
C SER A 191 11.26 29.65 -6.32
N ALA A 192 10.62 30.22 -7.33
CA ALA A 192 9.55 29.56 -8.06
C ALA A 192 9.63 29.89 -9.54
N SER A 193 9.43 28.87 -10.38
CA SER A 193 9.31 29.00 -11.82
C SER A 193 7.90 28.61 -12.25
N ILE A 194 7.28 29.42 -13.11
CA ILE A 194 5.90 29.23 -13.59
C ILE A 194 5.89 29.29 -15.11
N ALA A 195 5.20 28.33 -15.75
CA ALA A 195 4.98 28.33 -17.19
C ALA A 195 3.55 27.89 -17.51
N VAL A 196 2.97 28.45 -18.57
CA VAL A 196 1.67 28.02 -19.09
C VAL A 196 1.91 27.23 -20.36
N LEU A 197 1.41 25.98 -20.42
CA LEU A 197 1.53 25.11 -21.58
C LEU A 197 0.20 25.05 -22.34
N ASP A 198 0.23 25.49 -23.60
CA ASP A 198 -0.84 25.35 -24.59
C ASP A 198 -2.25 25.73 -24.09
N THR A 199 -2.34 26.64 -23.11
CA THR A 199 -3.59 27.03 -22.40
C THR A 199 -4.33 25.90 -21.68
N THR A 200 -3.73 24.71 -21.56
CA THR A 200 -4.37 23.54 -20.95
C THR A 200 -3.86 23.25 -19.55
N GLN A 201 -2.64 23.68 -19.21
CA GLN A 201 -2.05 23.43 -17.89
C GLN A 201 -1.04 24.52 -17.50
N VAL A 202 -0.94 24.79 -16.21
CA VAL A 202 0.11 25.60 -15.58
C VAL A 202 1.11 24.67 -14.91
N LEU A 203 2.39 24.85 -15.21
CA LEU A 203 3.49 24.23 -14.50
C LEU A 203 4.01 25.20 -13.43
N VAL A 204 4.22 24.69 -12.22
CA VAL A 204 4.86 25.42 -11.13
C VAL A 204 5.97 24.55 -10.56
N ALA A 205 7.21 25.04 -10.55
CA ALA A 205 8.34 24.34 -9.97
C ALA A 205 9.03 25.16 -8.88
N ASN A 206 9.68 24.48 -7.95
CA ASN A 206 10.46 25.13 -6.88
C ASN A 206 11.90 25.47 -7.29
N ASN A 207 12.33 25.12 -8.51
CA ASN A 207 13.59 25.58 -9.09
C ASN A 207 13.53 25.60 -10.64
N PRO A 208 14.41 26.38 -11.30
CA PRO A 208 14.46 26.51 -12.77
C PRO A 208 14.66 25.19 -13.50
N THR A 209 15.52 24.32 -12.98
CA THR A 209 15.85 23.05 -13.64
C THR A 209 14.67 22.09 -13.64
N ALA A 210 13.86 22.06 -12.59
CA ALA A 210 12.69 21.19 -12.49
C ALA A 210 11.63 21.57 -13.53
N ILE A 211 11.39 22.87 -13.77
CA ILE A 211 10.44 23.30 -14.81
C ILE A 211 10.96 23.00 -16.22
N GLU A 212 12.27 23.15 -16.45
CA GLU A 212 12.89 22.80 -17.74
C GLU A 212 12.71 21.32 -18.05
N ARG A 213 12.91 20.44 -17.06
CA ARG A 213 12.69 19.00 -17.22
C ARG A 213 11.23 18.66 -17.56
N ALA A 214 10.27 19.37 -16.97
CA ALA A 214 8.87 19.19 -17.31
C ALA A 214 8.57 19.64 -18.75
N ILE A 215 9.12 20.79 -19.17
CA ILE A 215 8.99 21.29 -20.56
C ILE A 215 9.66 20.32 -21.55
N ASP A 216 10.84 19.81 -21.24
CA ASP A 216 11.56 18.82 -22.04
C ASP A 216 10.74 17.54 -22.24
N THR A 217 10.03 17.12 -21.19
CA THR A 217 9.13 15.97 -21.26
C THR A 217 7.99 16.23 -22.25
N VAL A 218 7.34 17.40 -22.17
CA VAL A 218 6.27 17.77 -23.12
C VAL A 218 6.78 17.91 -24.56
N LYS A 219 8.03 18.33 -24.75
CA LYS A 219 8.69 18.47 -26.07
C LYS A 219 9.20 17.14 -26.64
N GLY A 220 8.79 15.99 -26.10
CA GLY A 220 9.08 14.66 -26.62
C GLY A 220 10.02 13.82 -25.74
N GLY A 221 10.35 14.29 -24.54
CA GLY A 221 11.09 13.50 -23.56
C GLY A 221 10.29 12.33 -22.97
N ALA A 222 10.99 11.45 -22.25
CA ALA A 222 10.38 10.31 -21.58
C ALA A 222 9.49 10.77 -20.42
N SER A 223 8.20 10.45 -20.49
CA SER A 223 7.19 10.86 -19.52
C SER A 223 6.76 9.74 -18.59
N LEU A 224 6.16 10.11 -17.46
CA LEU A 224 5.55 9.19 -16.50
C LEU A 224 4.56 8.22 -17.17
N SER A 225 3.77 8.72 -18.12
CA SER A 225 2.79 7.92 -18.86
C SER A 225 3.39 6.75 -19.66
N GLN A 226 4.70 6.80 -19.95
CA GLN A 226 5.44 5.77 -20.67
C GLN A 226 6.16 4.79 -19.74
N THR A 227 5.96 4.90 -18.42
CA THR A 227 6.54 3.97 -17.45
C THR A 227 6.00 2.55 -17.68
N PRO A 228 6.85 1.52 -17.77
CA PRO A 228 6.40 0.14 -17.99
C PRO A 228 5.39 -0.33 -16.93
N GLY A 229 4.24 -0.84 -17.38
CA GLY A 229 3.18 -1.36 -16.51
C GLY A 229 2.37 -0.31 -15.75
N PHE A 230 2.69 0.98 -15.86
CA PHE A 230 2.03 2.05 -15.11
C PHE A 230 0.55 2.20 -15.48
N GLY A 231 0.23 2.28 -16.77
CA GLY A 231 -1.16 2.37 -17.23
C GLY A 231 -2.00 1.17 -16.79
N ASP A 232 -1.49 -0.05 -16.99
CA ASP A 232 -2.16 -1.28 -16.55
C ASP A 232 -2.39 -1.31 -15.05
N ALA A 233 -1.40 -0.90 -14.26
CA ALA A 233 -1.51 -0.84 -12.82
C ALA A 233 -2.62 0.13 -12.38
N LEU A 234 -2.66 1.34 -12.96
CA LEU A 234 -3.67 2.34 -12.65
C LEU A 234 -5.09 1.91 -13.05
N THR A 235 -5.25 1.20 -14.17
CA THR A 235 -6.55 0.66 -14.58
C THR A 235 -7.08 -0.31 -13.53
N GLN A 236 -6.23 -1.14 -12.93
CA GLN A 236 -6.67 -2.10 -11.93
C GLN A 236 -7.10 -1.42 -10.61
N ILE A 237 -6.47 -0.30 -10.21
CA ILE A 237 -6.82 0.46 -9.01
C ILE A 237 -7.70 1.68 -9.30
N GLN A 238 -8.32 1.73 -10.47
CA GLN A 238 -9.20 2.81 -10.84
C GLN A 238 -10.40 2.87 -9.87
N SER A 239 -10.75 4.09 -9.48
CA SER A 239 -11.95 4.36 -8.72
C SER A 239 -12.56 5.65 -9.25
N GLU A 240 -13.88 5.65 -9.36
CA GLU A 240 -14.64 6.89 -9.46
C GLU A 240 -14.48 7.65 -8.13
N ASN A 241 -14.55 8.99 -8.19
CA ASN A 241 -14.51 9.87 -7.02
C ASN A 241 -13.25 9.81 -6.14
N ALA A 242 -12.10 9.43 -6.70
CA ALA A 242 -10.82 9.48 -5.98
C ALA A 242 -10.56 10.87 -5.36
N ILE A 243 -10.05 10.89 -4.13
CA ILE A 243 -9.61 12.10 -3.42
C ILE A 243 -8.11 12.33 -3.60
N ALA A 244 -7.35 11.25 -3.73
CA ALA A 244 -5.92 11.29 -3.96
C ALA A 244 -5.42 10.05 -4.72
N ARG A 245 -4.32 10.20 -5.42
CA ARG A 245 -3.56 9.12 -6.06
C ARG A 245 -2.09 9.27 -5.71
N LEU A 246 -1.42 8.15 -5.51
CA LEU A 246 0.01 8.07 -5.22
C LEU A 246 0.65 7.12 -6.22
N TYR A 247 1.82 7.47 -6.71
CA TYR A 247 2.73 6.58 -7.41
C TYR A 247 4.14 6.78 -6.88
N VAL A 248 4.87 5.68 -6.69
CA VAL A 248 6.28 5.66 -6.32
C VAL A 248 7.06 4.85 -7.35
N ASN A 249 8.05 5.47 -7.97
CA ASN A 249 9.00 4.83 -8.87
C ASN A 249 10.10 4.17 -8.04
N ILE A 250 9.95 2.88 -7.74
CA ILE A 250 10.84 2.17 -6.81
C ILE A 250 12.31 2.22 -7.27
N PRO A 251 12.66 1.97 -8.55
CA PRO A 251 14.04 2.07 -9.00
C PRO A 251 14.64 3.48 -8.87
N ALA A 252 13.88 4.53 -9.25
CA ALA A 252 14.37 5.90 -9.16
C ALA A 252 14.53 6.37 -7.71
N ALA A 253 13.56 6.05 -6.85
CA ALA A 253 13.62 6.32 -5.42
C ALA A 253 14.80 5.60 -4.76
N ALA A 254 14.98 4.30 -5.03
CA ALA A 254 16.06 3.52 -4.46
C ALA A 254 17.46 4.02 -4.88
N ASN A 255 17.62 4.40 -6.15
CA ASN A 255 18.87 5.02 -6.64
C ASN A 255 19.16 6.36 -5.94
N THR A 256 18.14 7.20 -5.79
CA THR A 256 18.28 8.50 -5.14
C THR A 256 18.61 8.34 -3.66
N SER A 257 17.96 7.40 -2.96
CA SER A 257 18.26 7.13 -1.55
C SER A 257 19.66 6.54 -1.37
N ALA A 258 20.11 5.64 -2.25
CA ALA A 258 21.45 5.05 -2.16
C ALA A 258 22.56 6.10 -2.30
N VAL A 259 22.37 7.12 -3.15
CA VAL A 259 23.35 8.21 -3.36
C VAL A 259 23.35 9.22 -2.20
N ASN A 260 22.20 9.46 -1.56
CA ASN A 260 22.05 10.49 -0.52
C ASN A 260 22.02 9.95 0.92
N SER A 261 22.18 8.64 1.11
CA SER A 261 22.10 8.01 2.43
C SER A 261 23.45 8.01 3.16
N ASN A 262 23.42 8.38 4.43
CA ASN A 262 24.56 8.21 5.35
C ASN A 262 24.85 6.73 5.69
N ARG A 263 23.95 5.82 5.30
CA ARG A 263 24.12 4.36 5.40
C ARG A 263 24.05 3.76 3.99
N PRO A 264 25.18 3.32 3.41
CA PRO A 264 25.20 2.69 2.11
C PRO A 264 24.30 1.44 2.12
N VAL A 265 23.39 1.34 1.15
CA VAL A 265 22.60 0.13 0.92
C VAL A 265 23.49 -0.86 0.15
N PRO A 266 23.66 -2.11 0.62
CA PRO A 266 24.44 -3.11 -0.11
C PRO A 266 23.95 -3.25 -1.56
N PRO A 267 24.84 -3.35 -2.57
CA PRO A 267 24.43 -3.39 -3.98
C PRO A 267 23.44 -4.52 -4.31
N GLN A 268 23.56 -5.65 -3.62
CA GLN A 268 22.66 -6.80 -3.79
C GLN A 268 21.24 -6.48 -3.30
N ASP A 269 21.11 -5.78 -2.18
CA ASP A 269 19.82 -5.36 -1.61
C ASP A 269 19.16 -4.29 -2.47
N LEU A 270 19.96 -3.34 -2.99
CA LEU A 270 19.50 -2.35 -3.94
C LEU A 270 18.99 -3.00 -5.24
N ALA A 271 19.73 -3.96 -5.79
CA ALA A 271 19.32 -4.69 -6.99
C ALA A 271 18.01 -5.46 -6.77
N ARG A 272 17.77 -6.00 -5.57
CA ARG A 272 16.51 -6.65 -5.20
C ARG A 272 15.34 -5.67 -5.15
N LEU A 273 15.50 -4.50 -4.52
CA LEU A 273 14.45 -3.46 -4.53
C LEU A 273 14.09 -3.01 -5.93
N GLN A 274 15.12 -2.84 -6.76
CA GLN A 274 14.97 -2.43 -8.14
C GLN A 274 14.24 -3.47 -9.00
N GLN A 275 13.97 -4.68 -8.53
CA GLN A 275 13.11 -5.63 -9.26
C GLN A 275 11.64 -5.22 -9.24
N ASN A 276 11.21 -4.42 -8.27
CA ASN A 276 9.91 -3.77 -8.28
C ASN A 276 9.98 -2.54 -9.20
N GLN A 277 9.03 -2.41 -10.13
CA GLN A 277 8.96 -1.26 -11.02
C GLN A 277 8.24 -0.08 -10.37
N GLY A 278 7.14 -0.35 -9.67
CA GLY A 278 6.31 0.70 -9.11
C GLY A 278 5.35 0.22 -8.05
N LEU A 279 4.96 1.17 -7.19
CA LEU A 279 3.85 1.08 -6.26
C LEU A 279 2.88 2.21 -6.60
N ALA A 280 1.59 1.91 -6.68
CA ALA A 280 0.56 2.93 -6.84
C ALA A 280 -0.61 2.70 -5.88
N ALA A 281 -1.29 3.77 -5.50
CA ALA A 281 -2.47 3.72 -4.65
C ALA A 281 -3.48 4.79 -5.05
N THR A 282 -4.77 4.45 -5.00
CA THR A 282 -5.91 5.37 -5.17
C THR A 282 -6.68 5.43 -3.86
N ALA A 283 -6.83 6.62 -3.29
CA ALA A 283 -7.67 6.87 -2.12
C ALA A 283 -9.04 7.41 -2.57
N THR A 284 -10.11 6.83 -2.03
CA THR A 284 -11.51 7.19 -2.33
C THR A 284 -12.27 7.36 -1.03
N LEU A 285 -13.16 8.35 -0.99
CA LEU A 285 -14.00 8.62 0.17
C LEU A 285 -15.21 7.70 0.16
N ALA A 286 -15.46 7.03 1.30
CA ALA A 286 -16.62 6.20 1.53
C ALA A 286 -17.47 6.78 2.67
N ASN A 287 -18.70 6.29 2.83
CA ASN A 287 -19.63 6.81 3.84
C ASN A 287 -19.11 6.69 5.29
N GLU A 288 -18.35 5.64 5.58
CA GLU A 288 -17.86 5.31 6.93
C GLU A 288 -16.32 5.41 7.06
N GLY A 289 -15.64 6.04 6.10
CA GLY A 289 -14.18 6.17 6.13
C GLY A 289 -13.51 6.34 4.76
N ILE A 290 -12.28 5.85 4.64
CA ILE A 290 -11.47 5.98 3.43
C ILE A 290 -11.08 4.59 2.91
N GLN A 291 -11.33 4.36 1.63
CA GLN A 291 -10.87 3.17 0.92
C GLN A 291 -9.61 3.48 0.12
N PHE A 292 -8.63 2.59 0.19
CA PHE A 292 -7.43 2.63 -0.64
C PHE A 292 -7.37 1.37 -1.49
N LYS A 293 -7.25 1.54 -2.81
CA LYS A 293 -6.88 0.47 -3.74
C LYS A 293 -5.41 0.65 -4.09
N SER A 294 -4.57 -0.32 -3.75
CA SER A 294 -3.13 -0.27 -3.96
C SER A 294 -2.64 -1.43 -4.81
N ILE A 295 -1.58 -1.18 -5.58
CA ILE A 295 -0.96 -2.13 -6.49
C ILE A 295 0.56 -1.98 -6.47
N SER A 296 1.27 -3.11 -6.47
CA SER A 296 2.71 -3.18 -6.69
C SER A 296 2.98 -4.12 -7.86
N TRP A 297 3.95 -3.79 -8.70
CA TRP A 297 4.32 -4.65 -9.82
C TRP A 297 5.84 -4.73 -10.03
N LEU A 298 6.27 -5.90 -10.50
CA LEU A 298 7.64 -6.17 -10.88
C LEU A 298 7.97 -5.54 -12.24
N LYS A 299 9.24 -5.24 -12.47
CA LYS A 299 9.73 -4.85 -13.80
C LYS A 299 9.43 -5.94 -14.83
N PRO A 300 9.22 -5.61 -16.12
CA PRO A 300 9.01 -6.62 -17.17
C PRO A 300 10.14 -7.65 -17.30
N ASP A 301 11.38 -7.26 -17.03
CA ASP A 301 12.59 -8.08 -17.12
C ASP A 301 12.99 -8.75 -15.79
N SER A 302 12.22 -8.53 -14.71
CA SER A 302 12.48 -9.17 -13.42
C SER A 302 12.47 -10.70 -13.52
N GLN A 303 13.44 -11.33 -12.88
CA GLN A 303 13.53 -12.79 -12.73
C GLN A 303 12.68 -13.31 -11.57
N ARG A 304 12.36 -12.43 -10.61
CA ARG A 304 11.45 -12.75 -9.51
C ARG A 304 10.03 -12.87 -10.03
N ARG A 305 9.27 -13.79 -9.46
CA ARG A 305 7.84 -13.99 -9.71
C ARG A 305 7.13 -14.22 -8.38
N PHE A 306 5.89 -13.79 -8.30
CA PHE A 306 4.99 -14.14 -7.20
C PHE A 306 4.33 -15.50 -7.48
N ASP A 307 4.09 -16.27 -6.42
CA ASP A 307 3.21 -17.44 -6.53
C ASP A 307 1.75 -16.98 -6.53
N THR A 308 0.99 -17.46 -7.51
CA THR A 308 -0.43 -17.13 -7.70
C THR A 308 -1.36 -18.00 -6.85
N SER A 309 -0.84 -18.96 -6.08
CA SER A 309 -1.63 -19.81 -5.17
C SER A 309 -2.36 -18.97 -4.13
N ASN A 310 -3.61 -19.33 -3.85
CA ASN A 310 -4.44 -18.54 -2.96
C ASN A 310 -5.37 -19.39 -2.08
N ASN A 311 -4.90 -19.60 -0.84
CA ASN A 311 -5.46 -20.59 0.07
C ASN A 311 -5.89 -20.02 1.43
N ALA A 312 -5.90 -18.69 1.62
CA ALA A 312 -6.29 -18.07 2.90
C ALA A 312 -7.83 -17.96 3.00
N LYS A 313 -8.50 -18.94 3.61
CA LYS A 313 -9.97 -19.04 3.62
C LYS A 313 -10.57 -19.27 5.00
N MET A 314 -9.91 -20.01 5.89
CA MET A 314 -10.54 -20.58 7.08
C MET A 314 -10.25 -19.82 8.37
N MET A 315 -9.13 -19.12 8.51
CA MET A 315 -8.70 -18.58 9.81
C MET A 315 -9.68 -17.61 10.46
N PRO A 316 -10.33 -16.67 9.75
CA PRO A 316 -11.35 -15.81 10.35
C PRO A 316 -12.56 -16.59 10.90
N THR A 317 -12.83 -17.80 10.40
CA THR A 317 -13.92 -18.65 10.88
C THR A 317 -13.55 -19.47 12.12
N ARG A 318 -12.27 -19.48 12.51
CA ARG A 318 -11.74 -20.20 13.69
C ARG A 318 -11.59 -19.29 14.91
N LEU A 319 -11.55 -17.98 14.69
CA LEU A 319 -11.36 -16.98 15.71
C LEU A 319 -12.72 -16.50 16.26
N PRO A 320 -12.81 -16.14 17.55
CA PRO A 320 -14.03 -15.62 18.13
C PRO A 320 -14.37 -14.24 17.55
N GLY A 321 -15.66 -13.93 17.48
CA GLY A 321 -16.17 -12.68 16.89
C GLY A 321 -15.70 -11.40 17.57
N ASP A 322 -15.16 -11.50 18.78
CA ASP A 322 -14.63 -10.38 19.55
C ASP A 322 -13.10 -10.25 19.48
N THR A 323 -12.45 -10.95 18.54
CA THR A 323 -11.01 -10.81 18.23
C THR A 323 -10.67 -9.34 17.93
N LEU A 324 -9.64 -8.82 18.61
CA LEU A 324 -9.23 -7.40 18.53
C LEU A 324 -8.36 -7.11 17.32
N MET A 325 -7.50 -8.07 16.96
CA MET A 325 -6.58 -7.96 15.83
C MET A 325 -6.36 -9.33 15.22
N MET A 326 -6.20 -9.38 13.91
CA MET A 326 -5.80 -10.58 13.16
C MET A 326 -4.92 -10.19 11.99
N ALA A 327 -3.82 -10.91 11.80
CA ALA A 327 -3.08 -10.98 10.56
C ALA A 327 -3.09 -12.44 10.08
N SER A 328 -3.58 -12.72 8.88
CA SER A 328 -3.66 -14.07 8.32
C SER A 328 -3.14 -14.14 6.89
N GLY A 329 -2.70 -15.33 6.48
CA GLY A 329 -2.21 -15.59 5.14
C GLY A 329 -2.28 -17.07 4.78
N GLY A 330 -2.18 -17.38 3.48
CA GLY A 330 -2.46 -18.73 2.96
C GLY A 330 -1.33 -19.74 3.07
N ASN A 331 -0.09 -19.29 3.33
CA ASN A 331 1.09 -20.15 3.46
C ASN A 331 2.17 -19.42 4.27
N LEU A 332 2.42 -19.85 5.51
CA LEU A 332 3.37 -19.18 6.40
C LEU A 332 4.82 -19.34 5.94
N GLN A 333 5.21 -20.55 5.53
CA GLN A 333 6.57 -20.79 5.03
C GLN A 333 6.91 -19.85 3.87
N ARG A 334 5.98 -19.68 2.93
CA ARG A 334 6.14 -18.79 1.79
C ARG A 334 6.17 -17.33 2.19
N PHE A 335 5.23 -16.91 3.04
CA PHE A 335 5.25 -15.55 3.59
C PHE A 335 6.61 -15.22 4.22
N TRP A 336 7.16 -16.16 4.99
CA TRP A 336 8.48 -15.99 5.59
C TRP A 336 9.58 -15.88 4.54
N GLN A 337 9.59 -16.74 3.52
CA GLN A 337 10.55 -16.66 2.41
C GLN A 337 10.49 -15.29 1.72
N ASP A 338 9.30 -14.87 1.27
CA ASP A 338 9.08 -13.57 0.60
C ASP A 338 9.50 -12.38 1.48
N TYR A 339 9.21 -12.45 2.79
CA TYR A 339 9.61 -11.43 3.76
C TYR A 339 11.13 -11.36 3.88
N THR A 340 11.81 -12.50 4.08
CA THR A 340 13.27 -12.53 4.23
C THR A 340 14.00 -12.10 2.96
N GLU A 341 13.43 -12.34 1.79
CA GLU A 341 14.00 -11.90 0.52
C GLU A 341 13.97 -10.37 0.32
N GLY A 342 12.96 -9.70 0.89
CA GLY A 342 12.72 -8.26 0.71
C GLY A 342 13.09 -7.36 1.90
N VAL A 343 13.21 -7.90 3.11
CA VAL A 343 13.37 -7.11 4.35
C VAL A 343 14.73 -6.41 4.47
N SER A 344 15.81 -6.98 3.91
CA SER A 344 17.16 -6.39 3.99
C SER A 344 17.22 -4.97 3.43
N ALA A 345 16.35 -4.68 2.48
CA ALA A 345 16.29 -3.41 1.78
C ALA A 345 15.09 -2.54 2.22
N ASN A 346 14.25 -3.03 3.14
CA ASN A 346 13.12 -2.30 3.69
C ASN A 346 13.53 -1.49 4.93
N PRO A 347 13.33 -0.16 4.97
CA PRO A 347 13.62 0.65 6.16
C PRO A 347 12.72 0.30 7.35
N ILE A 348 11.57 -0.34 7.11
CA ILE A 348 10.64 -0.79 8.15
C ILE A 348 10.75 -2.32 8.27
N GLN A 349 11.50 -2.78 9.28
CA GLN A 349 11.66 -4.20 9.59
C GLN A 349 10.74 -4.59 10.75
N PHE A 350 9.78 -5.48 10.52
CA PHE A 350 8.86 -5.95 11.57
C PHE A 350 9.54 -6.95 12.51
N VAL A 351 10.35 -7.84 11.94
CA VAL A 351 11.13 -8.88 12.61
C VAL A 351 12.48 -8.98 11.92
N ASN A 352 13.58 -9.02 12.68
CA ASN A 352 14.90 -9.30 12.11
C ASN A 352 15.02 -10.82 11.87
N PRO A 353 15.12 -11.30 10.61
CA PRO A 353 15.14 -12.73 10.33
C PRO A 353 16.34 -13.45 10.95
N GLU A 354 17.53 -12.86 10.88
CA GLU A 354 18.74 -13.47 11.42
C GLU A 354 18.69 -13.53 12.93
N ALA A 355 18.21 -12.47 13.59
CA ALA A 355 18.01 -12.47 15.03
C ALA A 355 16.98 -13.52 15.47
N LEU A 356 15.89 -13.73 14.71
CA LEU A 356 14.92 -14.77 15.01
C LEU A 356 15.52 -16.17 14.84
N LYS A 357 16.22 -16.44 13.74
CA LYS A 357 16.88 -17.73 13.49
C LYS A 357 17.91 -18.04 14.57
N GLN A 358 18.77 -17.07 14.89
CA GLN A 358 19.78 -17.23 15.95
C GLN A 358 19.12 -17.38 17.33
N GLY A 359 18.08 -16.59 17.60
CA GLY A 359 17.29 -16.69 18.81
C GLY A 359 16.72 -18.09 18.99
N LEU A 360 16.04 -18.64 17.99
CA LEU A 360 15.48 -20.00 18.05
C LEU A 360 16.56 -21.08 18.24
N ARG A 361 17.66 -21.00 17.51
CA ARG A 361 18.77 -21.96 17.66
C ARG A 361 19.40 -21.92 19.05
N THR A 362 19.58 -20.74 19.63
CA THR A 362 20.26 -20.57 20.93
C THR A 362 19.33 -20.80 22.12
N THR A 363 18.07 -20.41 22.01
CA THR A 363 17.07 -20.51 23.09
C THR A 363 16.43 -21.89 23.13
N VAL A 364 15.92 -22.37 21.99
CA VAL A 364 15.17 -23.63 21.92
C VAL A 364 15.89 -24.76 21.20
N GLY A 365 17.05 -24.51 20.58
CA GLY A 365 17.80 -25.54 19.87
C GLY A 365 17.15 -25.98 18.56
N LEU A 366 16.21 -25.19 18.01
CA LEU A 366 15.50 -25.49 16.78
C LEU A 366 15.96 -24.60 15.63
N ASP A 367 16.02 -25.19 14.45
CA ASP A 367 16.19 -24.48 13.19
C ASP A 367 14.83 -24.04 12.65
N LEU A 368 14.66 -22.74 12.42
CA LEU A 368 13.38 -22.17 11.99
C LEU A 368 12.88 -22.81 10.70
N GLU A 369 13.75 -22.95 9.70
CA GLU A 369 13.36 -23.48 8.40
C GLU A 369 13.11 -24.98 8.44
N LYS A 370 14.03 -25.75 9.03
CA LYS A 370 13.97 -27.22 9.02
C LYS A 370 12.98 -27.78 10.02
N ASP A 371 12.98 -27.28 11.26
CA ASP A 371 12.22 -27.87 12.36
C ASP A 371 10.83 -27.25 12.55
N LEU A 372 10.60 -26.02 12.08
CA LEU A 372 9.31 -25.32 12.24
C LEU A 372 8.60 -25.08 10.90
N LEU A 373 9.19 -24.30 9.99
CA LEU A 373 8.50 -23.88 8.77
C LEU A 373 8.21 -25.03 7.80
N ASN A 374 8.97 -26.12 7.86
CA ASN A 374 8.79 -27.28 6.98
C ASN A 374 7.37 -27.91 7.05
N TRP A 375 6.73 -27.84 8.22
CA TRP A 375 5.36 -28.33 8.44
C TRP A 375 4.32 -27.20 8.48
N MET A 376 4.71 -25.94 8.24
CA MET A 376 3.83 -24.76 8.27
C MET A 376 3.49 -24.23 6.87
N GLN A 377 3.20 -25.12 5.92
CA GLN A 377 2.91 -24.76 4.53
C GLN A 377 1.44 -24.42 4.26
N GLY A 378 0.59 -24.42 5.30
CA GLY A 378 -0.83 -24.09 5.21
C GLY A 378 -1.17 -22.66 5.65
N GLU A 379 -2.46 -22.40 5.75
CA GLU A 379 -2.98 -21.13 6.23
C GLU A 379 -2.53 -20.85 7.67
N TYR A 380 -2.34 -19.59 8.04
CA TYR A 380 -1.96 -19.19 9.39
C TYR A 380 -2.69 -17.92 9.82
N SER A 381 -2.75 -17.69 11.12
CA SER A 381 -3.13 -16.40 11.70
C SER A 381 -2.31 -16.08 12.95
N LEU A 382 -2.01 -14.80 13.11
CA LEU A 382 -1.57 -14.21 14.36
C LEU A 382 -2.64 -13.23 14.83
N SER A 383 -3.18 -13.46 16.03
CA SER A 383 -4.36 -12.75 16.52
C SER A 383 -4.17 -12.25 17.94
N LEU A 384 -4.91 -11.19 18.28
CA LEU A 384 -5.05 -10.69 19.65
C LEU A 384 -6.50 -10.90 20.08
N ILE A 385 -6.71 -11.77 21.06
CA ILE A 385 -8.03 -12.12 21.59
C ILE A 385 -8.15 -11.49 22.98
N PRO A 386 -9.27 -10.80 23.30
CA PRO A 386 -9.46 -10.21 24.61
C PRO A 386 -9.54 -11.30 25.69
N ALA A 387 -9.16 -10.97 26.91
CA ALA A 387 -9.32 -11.89 28.03
C ALA A 387 -10.82 -12.14 28.31
N PRO A 388 -11.22 -13.38 28.66
CA PRO A 388 -12.59 -13.66 29.05
C PRO A 388 -12.95 -12.93 30.36
N GLN A 389 -14.26 -12.75 30.61
CA GLN A 389 -14.73 -12.18 31.87
C GLN A 389 -14.22 -13.00 33.06
N GLY A 390 -13.69 -12.33 34.09
CA GLY A 390 -13.12 -12.97 35.28
C GLY A 390 -11.63 -13.33 35.17
N ALA A 391 -10.97 -13.08 34.03
CA ALA A 391 -9.52 -13.21 33.94
C ALA A 391 -8.79 -12.15 34.79
N PRO A 392 -7.55 -12.43 35.24
CA PRO A 392 -6.73 -11.48 35.99
C PRO A 392 -6.55 -10.14 35.25
N ALA A 393 -6.75 -9.02 35.96
CA ALA A 393 -6.72 -7.68 35.37
C ALA A 393 -5.38 -7.28 34.73
N ASN A 394 -4.27 -7.95 35.09
CA ASN A 394 -2.94 -7.74 34.54
C ASN A 394 -2.71 -8.42 33.17
N LEU A 395 -3.64 -9.26 32.71
CA LEU A 395 -3.58 -9.95 31.42
C LEU A 395 -4.83 -9.61 30.59
N PRO A 396 -4.88 -8.42 29.96
CA PRO A 396 -6.10 -7.94 29.31
C PRO A 396 -6.41 -8.64 27.97
N ALA A 397 -5.44 -9.39 27.42
CA ALA A 397 -5.57 -10.10 26.16
C ALA A 397 -4.57 -11.27 26.08
N SER A 398 -4.72 -12.08 25.03
CA SER A 398 -3.80 -13.16 24.69
C SER A 398 -3.46 -13.10 23.21
N MET A 399 -2.17 -13.28 22.89
CA MET A 399 -1.72 -13.45 21.52
C MET A 399 -1.91 -14.91 21.13
N VAL A 400 -2.61 -15.16 20.03
CA VAL A 400 -2.90 -16.51 19.54
C VAL A 400 -2.33 -16.68 18.15
N PHE A 401 -1.42 -17.63 18.01
CA PHE A 401 -0.90 -18.07 16.73
C PHE A 401 -1.59 -19.37 16.34
N MET A 402 -2.16 -19.42 15.13
CA MET A 402 -2.72 -20.62 14.53
C MET A 402 -2.02 -20.91 13.21
N VAL A 403 -1.78 -22.19 12.90
CA VAL A 403 -1.18 -22.62 11.64
C VAL A 403 -1.70 -23.98 11.22
N GLN A 404 -2.19 -24.08 9.99
CA GLN A 404 -2.55 -25.34 9.36
C GLN A 404 -1.28 -26.07 8.94
N THR A 405 -1.13 -27.32 9.39
CA THR A 405 0.03 -28.15 9.06
C THR A 405 -0.18 -28.93 7.77
N ASN A 406 0.91 -29.15 7.03
CA ASN A 406 0.97 -30.13 5.95
C ASN A 406 1.56 -31.48 6.40
N ASP A 407 2.09 -31.57 7.61
CA ASP A 407 2.61 -32.80 8.22
C ASP A 407 2.34 -32.79 9.73
N ARG A 408 1.25 -33.46 10.12
CA ARG A 408 0.78 -33.52 11.52
C ARG A 408 1.83 -34.14 12.45
N ARG A 409 2.50 -35.19 11.98
CA ARG A 409 3.48 -35.94 12.78
C ARG A 409 4.74 -35.10 13.01
N ALA A 410 5.27 -34.45 11.97
CA ALA A 410 6.42 -33.56 12.11
C ALA A 410 6.14 -32.39 13.07
N ALA A 411 4.92 -31.83 12.99
CA ALA A 411 4.49 -30.78 13.91
C ALA A 411 4.43 -31.27 15.37
N GLU A 412 3.87 -32.46 15.63
CA GLU A 412 3.83 -33.04 16.97
C GLU A 412 5.23 -33.31 17.53
N GLU A 413 6.15 -33.83 16.71
CA GLU A 413 7.54 -34.03 17.09
C GLU A 413 8.23 -32.71 17.47
N ALA A 414 8.03 -31.65 16.67
CA ALA A 414 8.57 -30.32 16.96
C ALA A 414 7.99 -29.71 18.25
N LEU A 415 6.67 -29.79 18.43
CA LEU A 415 6.00 -29.28 19.63
C LEU A 415 6.39 -30.05 20.90
N LYS A 416 6.62 -31.37 20.80
CA LYS A 416 7.12 -32.18 21.94
C LYS A 416 8.56 -31.85 22.31
N LYS A 417 9.42 -31.53 21.32
CA LYS A 417 10.75 -30.99 21.60
C LYS A 417 10.66 -29.66 22.36
N LEU A 418 9.75 -28.77 21.94
CA LEU A 418 9.51 -27.50 22.63
C LEU A 418 9.06 -27.73 24.08
N ASP A 419 8.12 -28.63 24.35
CA ASP A 419 7.73 -28.98 25.72
C ASP A 419 8.93 -29.35 26.59
N GLY A 420 9.79 -30.23 26.06
CA GLY A 420 10.99 -30.68 26.77
C GLY A 420 11.95 -29.53 27.06
N VAL A 421 12.13 -28.60 26.13
CA VAL A 421 12.94 -27.40 26.35
C VAL A 421 12.32 -26.51 27.44
N MET A 422 11.02 -26.25 27.37
CA MET A 422 10.33 -25.41 28.34
C MET A 422 10.41 -25.99 29.74
N ALA A 423 10.21 -27.31 29.88
CA ALA A 423 10.34 -28.01 31.15
C ALA A 423 11.78 -28.01 31.68
N ASN A 424 12.75 -28.45 30.86
CA ASN A 424 14.09 -28.78 31.34
C ASN A 424 15.04 -27.58 31.40
N LYS A 425 14.93 -26.64 30.45
CA LYS A 425 15.83 -25.48 30.34
C LYS A 425 15.27 -24.24 31.03
N TYR A 426 13.96 -24.04 30.94
CA TYR A 426 13.28 -22.84 31.43
C TYR A 426 12.44 -23.05 32.69
N ALA A 427 12.42 -24.28 33.23
CA ALA A 427 11.70 -24.65 34.45
C ALA A 427 10.19 -24.32 34.41
N PHE A 428 9.60 -24.28 33.21
CA PHE A 428 8.14 -24.20 33.09
C PHE A 428 7.53 -25.51 33.55
N LYS A 429 6.43 -25.42 34.28
CA LYS A 429 5.58 -26.57 34.56
C LYS A 429 4.78 -26.89 33.29
N VAL A 430 5.06 -28.05 32.70
CA VAL A 430 4.40 -28.53 31.47
C VAL A 430 3.39 -29.60 31.83
N GLU A 431 2.10 -29.32 31.62
CA GLU A 431 1.01 -30.22 32.01
C GLU A 431 -0.05 -30.33 30.92
N GLU A 432 -0.56 -31.55 30.73
CA GLU A 432 -1.76 -31.77 29.94
C GLU A 432 -3.00 -31.37 30.76
N SER A 433 -3.93 -30.67 30.13
CA SER A 433 -5.25 -30.39 30.68
C SER A 433 -6.32 -30.54 29.61
N LYS A 434 -7.58 -30.35 30.00
CA LYS A 434 -8.70 -30.30 29.06
C LYS A 434 -9.35 -28.93 29.05
N VAL A 435 -9.73 -28.46 27.88
CA VAL A 435 -10.57 -27.28 27.65
C VAL A 435 -11.76 -27.76 26.83
N GLU A 436 -12.97 -27.65 27.38
CA GLU A 436 -14.21 -28.11 26.73
C GLU A 436 -14.10 -29.54 26.14
N GLY A 437 -13.44 -30.43 26.89
CA GLY A 437 -13.23 -31.84 26.49
C GLY A 437 -12.05 -32.11 25.55
N GLN A 438 -11.38 -31.08 25.02
CA GLN A 438 -10.22 -31.21 24.13
C GLN A 438 -8.90 -31.12 24.91
N SER A 439 -7.96 -32.02 24.62
CA SER A 439 -6.63 -32.01 25.25
C SER A 439 -5.79 -30.82 24.80
N VAL A 440 -5.21 -30.12 25.77
CA VAL A 440 -4.25 -29.02 25.56
C VAL A 440 -3.05 -29.21 26.47
N ILE A 441 -1.93 -28.59 26.13
CA ILE A 441 -0.72 -28.60 26.94
C ILE A 441 -0.45 -27.17 27.41
N ASN A 442 -0.29 -26.98 28.71
CA ASN A 442 0.00 -25.70 29.33
C ASN A 442 1.45 -25.66 29.78
N TRP A 443 2.13 -24.55 29.47
CA TRP A 443 3.42 -24.19 30.03
C TRP A 443 3.18 -23.02 30.99
N SER A 444 3.32 -23.28 32.28
CA SER A 444 3.15 -22.25 33.31
C SER A 444 4.47 -21.95 34.02
N LEU A 445 4.78 -20.67 34.19
CA LEU A 445 5.89 -20.19 35.02
C LEU A 445 5.33 -19.27 36.10
N PRO A 446 4.90 -19.83 37.26
CA PRO A 446 4.21 -19.07 38.31
C PRO A 446 4.99 -17.85 38.80
N ALA A 447 6.32 -17.97 38.93
CA ALA A 447 7.20 -16.89 39.37
C ALA A 447 7.16 -15.65 38.47
N ALA A 448 6.85 -15.82 37.18
CA ALA A 448 6.78 -14.73 36.20
C ALA A 448 5.34 -14.42 35.75
N SER A 449 4.33 -15.12 36.30
CA SER A 449 2.93 -15.05 35.85
C SER A 449 2.76 -15.24 34.33
N VAL A 450 3.60 -16.09 33.73
CA VAL A 450 3.53 -16.43 32.30
C VAL A 450 2.76 -17.74 32.14
N ASN A 451 1.74 -17.72 31.27
CA ASN A 451 1.01 -18.91 30.86
C ASN A 451 0.97 -18.99 29.33
N ILE A 452 1.36 -20.14 28.80
CA ILE A 452 1.27 -20.48 27.38
C ILE A 452 0.43 -21.75 27.26
N THR A 453 -0.56 -21.74 26.40
CA THR A 453 -1.37 -22.93 26.10
C THR A 453 -1.19 -23.28 24.63
N ARG A 454 -0.95 -24.55 24.33
CA ARG A 454 -0.89 -25.06 22.96
C ARG A 454 -1.78 -26.28 22.79
N GLY A 455 -2.21 -26.52 21.56
CA GLY A 455 -3.07 -27.66 21.24
C GLY A 455 -3.44 -27.68 19.78
N TRP A 456 -4.56 -28.30 19.47
CA TRP A 456 -5.02 -28.55 18.12
C TRP A 456 -6.49 -28.18 17.93
N LEU A 457 -6.81 -27.63 16.77
CA LEU A 457 -8.17 -27.53 16.25
C LEU A 457 -8.39 -28.55 15.14
N ASP A 458 -9.65 -28.80 14.78
CA ASP A 458 -10.03 -29.62 13.62
C ASP A 458 -9.39 -29.12 12.32
N GLY A 459 -9.06 -30.05 11.41
CA GLY A 459 -8.42 -29.72 10.13
C GLY A 459 -6.92 -29.48 10.25
N ASP A 460 -6.28 -30.16 11.21
CA ASP A 460 -4.85 -30.15 11.47
C ASP A 460 -4.29 -28.73 11.70
N VAL A 461 -4.96 -27.96 12.55
CA VAL A 461 -4.52 -26.61 12.90
C VAL A 461 -3.82 -26.62 14.25
N ALA A 462 -2.51 -26.40 14.20
CA ALA A 462 -1.64 -25.88 15.26
C ALA A 462 -2.22 -24.67 15.97
N PHE A 463 -2.32 -24.60 17.31
CA PHE A 463 -2.37 -23.31 17.99
C PHE A 463 -1.40 -23.19 19.16
N LEU A 464 -0.97 -21.95 19.43
CA LEU A 464 -0.24 -21.54 20.61
C LEU A 464 -0.74 -20.17 21.06
N SER A 465 -1.13 -20.04 22.33
CA SER A 465 -1.60 -18.80 22.94
C SER A 465 -0.71 -18.37 24.09
N LEU A 466 -0.35 -17.08 24.13
CA LEU A 466 0.46 -16.46 25.19
C LEU A 466 -0.30 -15.30 25.82
N GLY A 467 -0.59 -15.40 27.12
CA GLY A 467 -1.28 -14.36 27.89
C GLY A 467 -2.50 -14.89 28.65
N ALA A 468 -3.62 -14.19 28.57
CA ALA A 468 -4.88 -14.61 29.19
C ALA A 468 -5.34 -16.02 28.73
N PRO A 469 -6.06 -16.78 29.57
CA PRO A 469 -6.54 -18.12 29.24
C PRO A 469 -7.72 -18.08 28.26
N VAL A 470 -7.42 -17.90 26.98
CA VAL A 470 -8.41 -17.68 25.91
C VAL A 470 -8.80 -18.96 25.15
N ALA A 471 -8.18 -20.11 25.43
CA ALA A 471 -8.41 -21.33 24.66
C ALA A 471 -9.90 -21.73 24.56
N GLY A 472 -10.67 -21.58 25.65
CA GLY A 472 -12.10 -21.86 25.66
C GLY A 472 -12.96 -20.92 24.81
N SER A 473 -12.40 -19.82 24.30
CA SER A 473 -13.11 -18.92 23.37
C SER A 473 -13.07 -19.41 21.92
N PHE A 474 -12.19 -20.37 21.58
CA PHE A 474 -12.08 -20.93 20.23
C PHE A 474 -11.94 -22.46 20.19
N LEU A 475 -12.02 -23.12 21.34
CA LEU A 475 -12.09 -24.58 21.49
C LEU A 475 -13.33 -24.95 22.34
N PRO A 476 -14.37 -25.55 21.75
CA PRO A 476 -14.57 -25.82 20.32
C PRO A 476 -14.80 -24.54 19.49
N LYS A 477 -15.04 -24.70 18.18
CA LYS A 477 -15.30 -23.57 17.27
C LYS A 477 -16.34 -22.60 17.86
N PRO A 478 -16.06 -21.28 17.88
CA PRO A 478 -16.96 -20.33 18.52
C PRO A 478 -18.29 -20.22 17.76
N PRO A 479 -19.40 -19.96 18.48
CA PRO A 479 -20.73 -19.82 17.86
C PRO A 479 -20.84 -18.57 16.98
N THR A 480 -20.12 -17.50 17.34
CA THR A 480 -19.96 -16.29 16.54
C THR A 480 -18.49 -16.13 16.19
N THR A 481 -18.18 -16.19 14.91
CA THR A 481 -16.80 -16.13 14.41
C THR A 481 -16.39 -14.72 14.00
N LEU A 482 -15.08 -14.45 13.89
CA LEU A 482 -14.59 -13.18 13.35
C LEU A 482 -15.06 -12.95 11.90
N ALA A 483 -15.21 -14.01 11.11
CA ALA A 483 -15.75 -13.93 9.75
C ALA A 483 -17.18 -13.36 9.69
N GLU A 484 -17.96 -13.53 10.75
CA GLU A 484 -19.34 -13.04 10.87
C GLU A 484 -19.43 -11.64 11.51
N ASN A 485 -18.34 -11.17 12.12
CA ASN A 485 -18.28 -9.85 12.73
C ASN A 485 -18.46 -8.75 11.67
N GLU A 486 -19.39 -7.81 11.90
CA GLU A 486 -19.71 -6.75 10.95
C GLU A 486 -18.55 -5.80 10.69
N LEU A 487 -17.81 -5.41 11.73
CA LEU A 487 -16.66 -4.51 11.61
C LEU A 487 -15.55 -5.16 10.78
N PHE A 488 -15.28 -6.45 11.01
CA PHE A 488 -14.36 -7.23 10.18
C PHE A 488 -14.82 -7.30 8.73
N ARG A 489 -16.08 -7.66 8.48
CA ARG A 489 -16.63 -7.81 7.12
C ARG A 489 -16.60 -6.50 6.34
N LYS A 490 -16.99 -5.39 6.95
CA LYS A 490 -16.95 -4.06 6.32
C LYS A 490 -15.51 -3.64 6.02
N SER A 491 -14.59 -3.82 6.96
CA SER A 491 -13.21 -3.35 6.81
C SER A 491 -12.35 -4.24 5.90
N THR A 492 -12.74 -5.48 5.68
CA THR A 492 -12.04 -6.41 4.76
C THR A 492 -12.80 -6.65 3.45
N GLN A 493 -13.89 -5.90 3.21
CA GLN A 493 -14.64 -5.95 1.96
C GLN A 493 -13.73 -5.57 0.79
N SER A 494 -13.73 -6.41 -0.24
CA SER A 494 -12.87 -6.23 -1.41
C SER A 494 -13.48 -6.94 -2.61
N GLU A 495 -13.26 -6.36 -3.79
CA GLU A 495 -13.62 -6.92 -5.09
C GLU A 495 -12.58 -7.93 -5.61
N LEU A 496 -11.45 -8.09 -4.90
CA LEU A 496 -10.41 -9.05 -5.25
C LEU A 496 -10.98 -10.47 -5.12
N GLY A 497 -10.87 -11.25 -6.20
CA GLY A 497 -11.44 -12.59 -6.29
C GLY A 497 -10.81 -13.56 -5.30
N ALA A 498 -9.56 -13.95 -5.54
CA ALA A 498 -8.82 -14.82 -4.64
C ALA A 498 -8.04 -13.94 -3.63
N LYS A 499 -8.20 -14.19 -2.31
CA LYS A 499 -7.63 -13.37 -1.22
C LYS A 499 -6.51 -14.11 -0.49
N ASN A 500 -5.29 -13.60 -0.60
CA ASN A 500 -4.08 -14.24 -0.07
C ASN A 500 -3.82 -13.97 1.41
N GLY A 501 -4.56 -13.05 2.01
CA GLY A 501 -4.45 -12.75 3.43
C GLY A 501 -5.35 -11.60 3.84
N HIS A 502 -5.54 -11.50 5.15
CA HIS A 502 -6.32 -10.46 5.78
C HIS A 502 -5.55 -9.85 6.94
N PHE A 503 -5.62 -8.53 7.05
CA PHE A 503 -5.29 -7.83 8.29
C PHE A 503 -6.55 -7.16 8.81
N PHE A 504 -6.76 -7.19 10.11
CA PHE A 504 -7.84 -6.50 10.77
C PHE A 504 -7.40 -6.02 12.14
N VAL A 505 -7.83 -4.83 12.51
CA VAL A 505 -7.72 -4.31 13.88
C VAL A 505 -8.96 -3.51 14.23
N ASP A 506 -9.56 -3.84 15.37
CA ASP A 506 -10.57 -3.04 16.07
C ASP A 506 -9.82 -1.99 16.93
N MET A 507 -9.66 -0.80 16.36
CA MET A 507 -8.85 0.25 16.96
C MET A 507 -9.51 0.80 18.23
N ASP A 508 -10.84 0.93 18.23
CA ASP A 508 -11.61 1.42 19.38
C ASP A 508 -11.40 0.53 20.63
N ARG A 509 -11.28 -0.79 20.44
CA ARG A 509 -11.03 -1.73 21.55
C ARG A 509 -9.55 -1.87 21.87
N VAL A 510 -8.66 -1.88 20.88
CA VAL A 510 -7.21 -1.97 21.09
C VAL A 510 -6.70 -0.76 21.89
N LEU A 511 -7.16 0.46 21.59
CA LEU A 511 -6.72 1.68 22.30
C LEU A 511 -7.16 1.71 23.79
N LYS A 512 -8.13 0.88 24.17
CA LYS A 512 -8.60 0.73 25.56
C LYS A 512 -7.79 -0.28 26.37
N LEU A 513 -6.97 -1.10 25.71
CA LEU A 513 -6.03 -1.99 26.40
C LEU A 513 -4.93 -1.15 27.05
N GLN A 514 -5.03 -0.97 28.36
CA GLN A 514 -3.96 -0.35 29.14
C GLN A 514 -2.80 -1.35 29.30
N ASN A 515 -1.56 -0.85 29.30
CA ASN A 515 -0.35 -1.62 29.65
C ASN A 515 -0.04 -2.85 28.78
N PHE A 516 -0.48 -2.91 27.51
CA PHE A 516 -0.09 -4.01 26.62
C PHE A 516 1.33 -3.80 26.05
N PRO A 517 2.34 -4.63 26.39
CA PRO A 517 3.75 -4.34 26.10
C PRO A 517 4.09 -4.29 24.61
N LEU A 518 3.31 -5.00 23.78
CA LEU A 518 3.59 -5.18 22.35
C LEU A 518 3.00 -4.07 21.47
N LEU A 519 2.16 -3.19 22.01
CA LEU A 519 1.51 -2.10 21.27
C LEU A 519 1.77 -0.75 21.97
N GLN A 520 3.01 -0.27 21.90
CA GLN A 520 3.35 1.08 22.36
C GLN A 520 3.10 2.10 21.25
N ILE A 521 1.94 2.73 21.28
CA ILE A 521 1.58 3.80 20.34
C ILE A 521 2.19 5.12 20.84
N PRO A 522 3.06 5.79 20.04
CA PRO A 522 3.59 7.10 20.42
C PRO A 522 2.47 8.10 20.70
N ALA A 523 2.56 8.82 21.82
CA ALA A 523 1.51 9.75 22.27
C ALA A 523 1.17 10.82 21.21
N ALA A 524 2.15 11.23 20.40
CA ALA A 524 1.98 12.21 19.33
C ALA A 524 0.92 11.82 18.29
N ASN A 525 0.71 10.52 18.06
CA ASN A 525 -0.21 10.02 17.04
C ASN A 525 -1.54 9.52 17.60
N ARG A 526 -1.69 9.52 18.93
CA ARG A 526 -2.85 8.93 19.61
C ARG A 526 -4.15 9.61 19.23
N SER A 527 -4.16 10.94 19.12
CA SER A 527 -5.37 11.70 18.76
C SER A 527 -5.89 11.37 17.36
N MET A 528 -5.00 11.07 16.40
CA MET A 528 -5.41 10.62 15.06
C MET A 528 -5.96 9.21 15.10
N LEU A 529 -5.31 8.31 15.85
CA LEU A 529 -5.74 6.91 15.98
C LEU A 529 -7.09 6.78 16.71
N GLU A 530 -7.38 7.67 17.67
CA GLU A 530 -8.70 7.75 18.33
C GLU A 530 -9.83 8.10 17.37
N GLY A 531 -9.55 8.68 16.19
CA GLY A 531 -10.53 8.92 15.14
C GLY A 531 -10.81 7.69 14.27
N ILE A 532 -10.04 6.62 14.40
CA ILE A 532 -10.14 5.39 13.61
C ILE A 532 -10.91 4.35 14.42
N ARG A 533 -11.96 3.77 13.82
CA ARG A 533 -12.72 2.65 14.40
C ARG A 533 -12.04 1.31 14.13
N SER A 534 -11.66 1.10 12.88
CA SER A 534 -10.95 -0.11 12.47
C SER A 534 -10.11 0.11 11.23
N ILE A 535 -9.13 -0.77 11.04
CA ILE A 535 -8.37 -0.87 9.80
C ILE A 535 -8.51 -2.31 9.34
N GLY A 536 -8.89 -2.49 8.07
CA GLY A 536 -8.87 -3.79 7.41
C GLY A 536 -8.04 -3.74 6.13
N VAL A 537 -7.36 -4.84 5.84
CA VAL A 537 -6.60 -5.04 4.61
C VAL A 537 -6.96 -6.39 4.04
N THR A 538 -7.20 -6.42 2.73
CA THR A 538 -7.30 -7.64 1.94
C THR A 538 -6.19 -7.63 0.90
N ALA A 539 -5.33 -8.64 0.92
CA ALA A 539 -4.23 -8.78 -0.03
C ALA A 539 -4.56 -9.84 -1.08
N ALA A 540 -4.10 -9.65 -2.31
CA ALA A 540 -4.18 -10.64 -3.38
C ALA A 540 -2.94 -10.59 -4.27
N ILE A 541 -2.53 -11.74 -4.80
CA ILE A 541 -1.61 -11.80 -5.94
C ILE A 541 -2.47 -11.97 -7.18
N THR A 542 -2.49 -10.97 -8.06
CA THR A 542 -3.35 -10.96 -9.26
C THR A 542 -2.65 -11.48 -10.51
N SER A 543 -1.31 -11.54 -10.48
CA SER A 543 -0.49 -12.21 -11.50
C SER A 543 0.85 -12.62 -10.87
N ASP A 544 1.68 -13.36 -11.62
CA ASP A 544 3.04 -13.68 -11.20
C ASP A 544 3.97 -12.46 -11.09
N ARG A 545 3.48 -11.25 -11.41
CA ARG A 545 4.23 -9.98 -11.33
C ARG A 545 3.47 -8.85 -10.65
N THR A 546 2.26 -9.09 -10.14
CA THR A 546 1.40 -8.05 -9.57
C THR A 546 0.80 -8.48 -8.24
N SER A 547 0.97 -7.64 -7.21
CA SER A 547 0.27 -7.75 -5.95
C SER A 547 -0.69 -6.58 -5.74
N ARG A 548 -1.83 -6.87 -5.12
CA ARG A 548 -2.93 -5.93 -4.85
C ARG A 548 -3.25 -5.92 -3.37
N TYR A 549 -3.56 -4.72 -2.87
CA TYR A 549 -4.00 -4.52 -1.50
C TYR A 549 -5.17 -3.56 -1.51
N ASP A 550 -6.30 -4.01 -0.97
CA ASP A 550 -7.43 -3.13 -0.67
C ASP A 550 -7.42 -2.86 0.84
N VAL A 551 -7.32 -1.59 1.21
CA VAL A 551 -7.31 -1.14 2.61
C VAL A 551 -8.58 -0.33 2.85
N PHE A 552 -9.26 -0.60 3.95
CA PHE A 552 -10.33 0.25 4.44
C PHE A 552 -9.98 0.76 5.83
N VAL A 553 -9.97 2.08 5.97
CA VAL A 553 -9.83 2.76 7.27
C VAL A 553 -11.20 3.29 7.63
N SER A 554 -11.88 2.59 8.54
CA SER A 554 -13.17 3.04 9.07
C SER A 554 -12.91 4.16 10.08
N LEU A 555 -13.57 5.30 9.88
CA LEU A 555 -13.40 6.48 10.70
C LEU A 555 -14.67 6.75 11.51
N GLN A 556 -14.51 7.34 12.69
CA GLN A 556 -15.63 7.90 13.44
C GLN A 556 -16.24 9.06 12.64
N LYS A 557 -17.55 9.28 12.78
CA LYS A 557 -18.19 10.49 12.25
C LYS A 557 -18.17 11.56 13.34
N GLY A 558 -17.49 12.67 13.05
CA GLY A 558 -17.33 13.79 13.95
C GLY A 558 -18.42 14.85 13.75
N ASN A 559 -18.17 16.04 14.29
CA ASN A 559 -19.09 17.17 14.12
C ASN A 559 -19.00 17.70 12.68
N PRO A 560 -20.08 18.33 12.18
CA PRO A 560 -20.01 19.08 10.93
C PRO A 560 -18.89 20.12 11.01
N PRO A 561 -17.96 20.12 10.06
CA PRO A 561 -16.85 21.07 10.09
C PRO A 561 -17.33 22.49 9.80
N GLY A 562 -16.61 23.49 10.34
CA GLY A 562 -16.82 24.89 9.96
C GLY A 562 -16.36 25.17 8.52
N ALA A 563 -16.22 26.46 8.16
CA ALA A 563 -15.69 26.85 6.85
C ALA A 563 -14.35 26.15 6.55
N LEU A 564 -14.13 25.80 5.28
CA LEU A 564 -12.86 25.21 4.84
C LEU A 564 -11.75 26.25 5.04
N PRO A 565 -10.72 25.95 5.86
CA PRO A 565 -9.64 26.89 6.09
C PRO A 565 -8.90 27.19 4.79
#